data_AF-A0A956DDF5-F1
#
_entry.id   AF-A0A956DDF5-F1
#
_cell.length_a   1.000
_cell.length_b   1.000
_cell.length_c   1.000
_cell.angle_alpha   90.00
_cell.angle_beta   90.00
_cell.angle_gamma   90.00
#
_symmetry.space_group_name_H-M   'P 1'
#
loop_
_entity.id
_entity.type
_entity.pdbx_description
1 polymer ?
#
loop_
_entity_poly.entity_id
_entity_poly.type
_entity_poly.pdbx_seq_one_letter_code
_entity_poly.pdbx_strand_id
1 'polypeptide(L)'
;MSANAETRPVPQGAPPKRRLRNYLLDTRFQLKYTGMVVLVTVVVASVLGWFAYDHSKGQTEAMSVEMALSPDLDPDVAANLQGWAEAEDRKVLLSIVLGILGLAVALGFTGIIVTHKLVGPAYKMRLLLNQVADGKLKLQGRLRKGDELQELFEAFANMVESLREAQAREVAELDAALAHAKETGVSEADLKAIQEVRDRMNAALD
;
A
#
# COMPACT_ATOMS: atom_id res chain seq x y z
N MET A 1 -23.53 -30.41 -47.95
CA MET A 1 -24.10 -30.49 -46.58
C MET A 1 -23.03 -29.93 -45.64
N SER A 2 -23.12 -28.64 -45.32
CA SER A 2 -22.14 -27.96 -44.46
C SER A 2 -22.67 -27.99 -43.03
N ALA A 3 -21.99 -28.72 -42.14
CA ALA A 3 -22.34 -28.79 -40.73
C ALA A 3 -21.88 -27.49 -40.04
N ASN A 4 -22.85 -26.70 -39.56
CA ASN A 4 -22.60 -25.53 -38.73
C ASN A 4 -22.05 -25.98 -37.37
N ALA A 5 -20.84 -25.53 -37.02
CA ALA A 5 -20.29 -25.68 -35.68
C ALA A 5 -20.91 -24.61 -34.77
N GLU A 6 -21.90 -25.00 -33.97
CA GLU A 6 -22.42 -24.18 -32.88
C GLU A 6 -21.36 -24.05 -31.78
N THR A 7 -20.86 -22.83 -31.60
CA THR A 7 -19.99 -22.47 -30.48
C THR A 7 -20.82 -22.35 -29.21
N ARG A 8 -20.55 -23.22 -28.22
CA ARG A 8 -21.18 -23.16 -26.90
C ARG A 8 -20.73 -21.87 -26.17
N PRO A 9 -21.64 -21.11 -25.54
CA PRO A 9 -21.27 -19.93 -24.77
C PRO A 9 -20.52 -20.33 -23.49
N VAL A 10 -19.37 -19.70 -23.27
CA VAL A 10 -18.59 -19.83 -22.02
C VAL A 10 -19.35 -19.12 -20.89
N PRO A 11 -19.64 -19.79 -19.77
CA PRO A 11 -20.33 -19.14 -18.66
C PRO A 11 -19.40 -18.11 -18.00
N GLN A 12 -19.73 -16.83 -18.14
CA GLN A 12 -19.10 -15.75 -17.38
C GLN A 12 -19.61 -15.82 -15.93
N GLY A 13 -18.87 -16.51 -15.06
CA GLY A 13 -19.10 -16.44 -13.62
C GLY A 13 -18.89 -15.03 -13.10
N ALA A 14 -19.79 -14.53 -12.25
CA ALA A 14 -19.70 -13.21 -11.63
C ALA A 14 -18.36 -13.06 -10.88
N PRO A 15 -17.70 -11.88 -10.93
CA PRO A 15 -16.42 -11.67 -10.27
C PRO A 15 -16.54 -11.90 -8.76
N PRO A 16 -15.55 -12.56 -8.12
CA PRO A 16 -15.63 -12.91 -6.71
C PRO A 16 -15.81 -11.66 -5.84
N LYS A 17 -16.83 -11.68 -4.97
CA LYS A 17 -17.12 -10.61 -4.00
C LYS A 17 -15.89 -10.40 -3.10
N ARG A 18 -15.22 -9.26 -3.29
CA ARG A 18 -14.05 -8.87 -2.48
C ARG A 18 -14.50 -8.65 -1.03
N ARG A 19 -14.07 -9.54 -0.13
CA ARG A 19 -14.36 -9.41 1.32
C ARG A 19 -13.46 -8.32 1.91
N LEU A 20 -14.01 -7.40 2.69
CA LEU A 20 -13.28 -6.30 3.34
C LEU A 20 -12.08 -6.77 4.18
N ARG A 21 -12.11 -8.02 4.67
CA ARG A 21 -10.99 -8.67 5.35
C ARG A 21 -9.71 -8.77 4.51
N ASN A 22 -9.81 -8.71 3.18
CA ASN A 22 -8.66 -8.74 2.28
C ASN A 22 -7.91 -7.40 2.17
N TYR A 23 -8.41 -6.33 2.82
CA TYR A 23 -7.72 -5.04 2.87
C TYR A 23 -6.59 -5.03 3.92
N LEU A 24 -6.65 -5.94 4.90
CA LEU A 24 -5.85 -5.96 6.13
C LEU A 24 -4.71 -6.99 6.12
N LEU A 25 -4.12 -7.27 4.95
CA LEU A 25 -3.11 -8.32 4.80
C LEU A 25 -1.84 -8.06 5.65
N ASP A 26 -1.41 -6.80 5.81
CA ASP A 26 -0.39 -6.37 6.78
C ASP A 26 -0.83 -5.14 7.57
N THR A 27 -1.80 -5.34 8.46
CA THR A 27 -2.36 -4.31 9.35
C THR A 27 -1.29 -3.59 10.19
N ARG A 28 -0.20 -4.29 10.52
CA ARG A 28 0.90 -3.74 11.34
C ARG A 28 1.66 -2.62 10.64
N PHE A 29 1.94 -2.77 9.34
CA PHE A 29 2.67 -1.75 8.58
C PHE A 29 1.80 -0.50 8.42
N GLN A 30 0.56 -0.68 7.96
CA GLN A 30 -0.38 0.44 7.74
C GLN A 30 -0.61 1.23 9.03
N LEU A 31 -0.95 0.55 10.13
CA LEU A 31 -1.19 1.23 11.42
C LEU A 31 0.04 1.93 11.97
N LYS A 32 1.24 1.37 11.79
CA LYS A 32 2.49 2.00 12.28
C LYS A 32 2.73 3.35 11.60
N TYR A 33 2.70 3.39 10.27
CA TYR A 33 3.02 4.61 9.53
C TYR A 33 1.85 5.61 9.51
N THR A 34 0.62 5.14 9.32
CA THR A 34 -0.56 6.01 9.43
C THR A 34 -0.70 6.58 10.84
N GLY A 35 -0.50 5.76 11.87
CA GLY A 35 -0.50 6.22 13.26
C GLY A 35 0.60 7.23 13.55
N MET A 36 1.81 7.03 13.02
CA MET A 36 2.90 8.00 13.15
C MET A 36 2.55 9.35 12.51
N VAL A 37 1.99 9.36 11.29
CA VAL A 37 1.55 10.59 10.61
C VAL A 37 0.46 11.29 11.40
N VAL A 38 -0.60 10.56 11.81
CA VAL A 38 -1.70 11.12 12.61
C VAL A 38 -1.18 11.68 13.94
N LEU A 39 -0.27 10.97 14.62
CA LEU A 39 0.31 11.43 15.87
C LEU A 39 1.08 12.75 15.70
N VAL A 40 1.98 12.81 14.72
CA VAL A 40 2.74 14.04 14.44
C VAL A 40 1.80 15.18 14.09
N THR A 41 0.78 14.94 13.27
CA THR A 41 -0.21 15.96 12.94
C THR A 41 -0.99 16.42 14.16
N VAL A 42 -1.46 15.52 15.03
CA VAL A 42 -2.18 15.87 16.26
C VAL A 42 -1.27 16.68 17.18
N VAL A 43 0.00 16.33 17.33
CA VAL A 43 0.96 17.10 18.14
C VAL A 43 1.12 18.52 17.58
N VAL A 44 1.41 18.66 16.29
CA VAL A 44 1.58 19.98 15.65
C VAL A 44 0.29 20.79 15.74
N ALA A 45 -0.86 20.18 15.42
CA ALA A 45 -2.15 20.85 15.47
C ALA A 45 -2.57 21.22 16.90
N SER A 46 -2.17 20.44 17.91
CA SER A 46 -2.40 20.77 19.33
C SER A 46 -1.54 21.96 19.77
N VAL A 47 -0.28 22.03 19.34
CA VAL A 47 0.59 23.19 19.60
C VAL A 47 0.01 24.45 18.96
N LEU A 48 -0.36 24.37 17.68
CA LEU A 48 -1.00 25.50 16.98
C LEU A 48 -2.36 25.86 17.58
N GLY A 49 -3.15 24.86 17.97
CA GLY A 49 -4.44 25.06 18.64
C GLY A 49 -4.28 25.74 20.00
N TRP A 50 -3.23 25.38 20.76
CA TRP A 50 -2.88 26.06 22.01
C TRP A 50 -2.54 27.54 21.75
N PHE A 51 -1.67 27.85 20.78
CA PHE A 51 -1.37 29.24 20.40
C PHE A 51 -2.62 30.01 19.94
N ALA A 52 -3.48 29.39 19.14
CA ALA A 52 -4.71 30.00 18.66
C ALA A 52 -5.69 30.29 19.80
N TYR A 53 -5.81 29.37 20.75
CA TYR A 53 -6.65 29.55 21.94
C TYR A 53 -6.09 30.61 22.89
N ASP A 54 -4.78 30.60 23.14
CA ASP A 54 -4.10 31.62 23.96
C ASP A 54 -4.28 33.02 23.37
N HIS A 55 -4.10 33.15 22.05
CA HIS A 55 -4.33 34.41 21.34
C HIS A 55 -5.80 34.85 21.34
N SER A 56 -6.74 33.91 21.22
CA SER A 56 -8.19 34.20 21.33
C SER A 56 -8.55 34.69 22.72
N LYS A 57 -8.09 33.98 23.76
CA LYS A 57 -8.39 34.32 25.15
C LYS A 57 -7.76 35.65 25.56
N GLY A 58 -6.53 35.93 25.11
CA GLY A 58 -5.89 37.22 25.35
C GLY A 58 -6.66 38.41 24.76
N GLN A 59 -7.33 38.24 23.61
CA GLN A 59 -8.21 39.26 23.04
C GLN A 59 -9.49 39.43 23.87
N THR A 60 -10.11 38.33 24.28
CA THR A 60 -11.30 38.34 25.13
C THR A 60 -11.02 39.00 26.49
N GLU A 61 -9.87 38.70 27.11
CA GLU A 61 -9.43 39.30 28.37
C GLU A 61 -9.15 40.81 28.20
N ALA A 62 -8.44 41.23 27.16
CA ALA A 62 -8.18 42.65 26.89
C ALA A 62 -9.48 43.45 26.71
N MET A 63 -10.46 42.89 25.98
CA MET A 63 -11.79 43.47 25.83
C MET A 63 -12.49 43.59 27.19
N SER A 64 -12.43 42.54 28.03
CA SER A 64 -13.04 42.57 29.37
C SER A 64 -12.42 43.63 30.30
N VAL A 65 -11.11 43.88 30.20
CA VAL A 65 -10.39 44.90 30.99
C VAL A 65 -10.78 46.31 30.54
N GLU A 66 -10.87 46.56 29.23
CA GLU A 66 -11.32 47.84 28.69
C GLU A 66 -12.74 48.18 29.16
N MET A 67 -13.60 47.19 29.24
CA MET A 67 -14.97 47.33 29.75
C MET A 67 -15.00 47.59 31.25
N ALA A 68 -14.18 46.88 32.04
CA ALA A 68 -14.11 47.11 33.49
C ALA A 68 -13.58 48.50 33.87
N LEU A 69 -12.79 49.12 33.00
CA LEU A 69 -12.24 50.48 33.17
C LEU A 69 -13.17 51.58 32.64
N SER A 70 -14.32 51.22 32.05
CA SER A 70 -15.30 52.16 31.51
C SER A 70 -16.42 52.41 32.55
N PRO A 71 -16.38 53.54 33.29
CA PRO A 71 -17.23 53.77 34.47
C PRO A 71 -18.72 53.99 34.16
N ASP A 72 -19.09 54.22 32.90
CA ASP A 72 -20.47 54.49 32.46
C ASP A 72 -21.20 53.23 31.94
N LEU A 73 -20.60 52.04 32.04
CA LEU A 73 -21.22 50.78 31.61
C LEU A 73 -22.26 50.30 32.62
N ASP A 74 -23.48 50.06 32.12
CA ASP A 74 -24.56 49.44 32.88
C ASP A 74 -24.16 48.02 33.36
N PRO A 75 -24.35 47.67 34.65
CA PRO A 75 -24.04 46.35 35.20
C PRO A 75 -24.66 45.18 34.43
N ASP A 76 -25.88 45.36 33.91
CA ASP A 76 -26.56 44.32 33.14
C ASP A 76 -25.91 44.12 31.77
N VAL A 77 -25.40 45.20 31.17
CA VAL A 77 -24.65 45.16 29.91
C VAL A 77 -23.30 44.47 30.12
N ALA A 78 -22.61 44.75 31.22
CA ALA A 78 -21.34 44.10 31.58
C ALA A 78 -21.49 42.59 31.80
N ALA A 79 -22.50 42.15 32.55
CA ALA A 79 -22.76 40.73 32.80
C ALA A 79 -23.12 39.96 31.52
N ASN A 80 -23.93 40.57 30.65
CA ASN A 80 -24.24 39.99 29.35
C ASN A 80 -22.97 39.84 28.50
N LEU A 81 -22.11 40.85 28.42
CA LEU A 81 -20.91 40.79 27.60
C LEU A 81 -19.88 39.76 28.07
N GLN A 82 -19.75 39.55 29.39
CA GLN A 82 -18.92 38.46 29.94
C GLN A 82 -19.44 37.09 29.52
N GLY A 83 -20.76 36.85 29.57
CA GLY A 83 -21.35 35.60 29.11
C GLY A 83 -21.14 35.33 27.63
N TRP A 84 -21.13 36.38 26.80
CA TRP A 84 -20.86 36.27 25.36
C TRP A 84 -19.38 35.95 25.09
N ALA A 85 -18.47 36.59 25.83
CA ALA A 85 -17.04 36.31 25.80
C ALA A 85 -16.73 34.83 26.13
N GLU A 86 -17.27 34.32 27.24
CA GLU A 86 -17.08 32.92 27.64
C GLU A 86 -17.66 31.93 26.61
N ALA A 87 -18.81 32.25 26.02
CA ALA A 87 -19.42 31.43 24.99
C ALA A 87 -18.57 31.38 23.71
N GLU A 88 -17.97 32.50 23.31
CA GLU A 88 -17.09 32.56 22.13
C GLU A 88 -15.78 31.82 22.38
N ASP A 89 -15.15 31.97 23.55
CA ASP A 89 -13.96 31.20 23.93
C ASP A 89 -14.22 29.69 23.89
N ARG A 90 -15.37 29.25 24.43
CA ARG A 90 -15.78 27.84 24.39
C ARG A 90 -16.03 27.35 22.97
N LYS A 91 -16.61 28.19 22.11
CA LYS A 91 -16.84 27.88 20.70
C LYS A 91 -15.53 27.78 19.92
N VAL A 92 -14.57 28.67 20.18
CA VAL A 92 -13.21 28.59 19.63
C VAL A 92 -12.55 27.28 20.05
N LEU A 93 -12.54 26.95 21.35
CA LEU A 93 -11.96 25.70 21.85
C LEU A 93 -12.62 24.47 21.20
N LEU A 94 -13.96 24.42 21.15
CA LEU A 94 -14.69 23.34 20.51
C LEU A 94 -14.35 23.22 19.02
N SER A 95 -14.22 24.35 18.30
CA SER A 95 -13.85 24.35 16.88
C SER A 95 -12.44 23.80 16.65
N ILE A 96 -11.49 24.13 17.54
CA ILE A 96 -10.11 23.61 17.49
C ILE A 96 -10.10 22.10 17.72
N VAL A 97 -10.76 21.62 18.77
CA VAL A 97 -10.82 20.19 19.09
C VAL A 97 -11.49 19.38 17.98
N LEU A 98 -12.63 19.86 17.48
CA LEU A 98 -13.34 19.21 16.37
C LEU A 98 -12.52 19.26 15.08
N GLY A 99 -11.81 20.35 14.82
CA GLY A 99 -10.91 20.50 13.68
C GLY A 99 -9.75 19.49 13.74
N ILE A 100 -9.09 19.36 14.89
CA ILE A 100 -8.01 18.39 15.10
C ILE A 100 -8.53 16.96 14.93
N LEU A 101 -9.68 16.64 15.54
CA LEU A 101 -10.29 15.32 15.43
C LEU A 101 -10.67 14.99 13.98
N GLY A 102 -11.29 15.93 13.28
CA GLY A 102 -11.66 15.79 11.87
C GLY A 102 -10.44 15.57 10.98
N LEU A 103 -9.37 16.35 11.20
CA LEU A 103 -8.10 16.21 10.49
C LEU A 103 -7.45 14.84 10.75
N ALA A 104 -7.41 14.40 12.01
CA ALA A 104 -6.87 13.10 12.39
C ALA A 104 -7.62 11.94 11.72
N VAL A 105 -8.96 11.99 11.70
CA VAL A 105 -9.80 10.99 11.02
C VAL A 105 -9.56 11.00 9.51
N ALA A 106 -9.54 12.18 8.89
CA ALA A 106 -9.32 12.33 7.45
C ALA A 106 -7.94 11.79 7.02
N LEU A 107 -6.89 12.13 7.77
CA LEU A 107 -5.54 11.62 7.53
C LEU A 107 -5.42 10.13 7.82
N GLY A 108 -6.06 9.63 8.89
CA GLY A 108 -6.12 8.21 9.20
C GLY A 108 -6.73 7.42 8.04
N PHE A 109 -7.90 7.85 7.57
CA PHE A 109 -8.59 7.20 6.46
C PHE A 109 -7.77 7.25 5.15
N THR A 110 -7.25 8.43 4.80
CA THR A 110 -6.43 8.62 3.60
C THR A 110 -5.15 7.79 3.67
N GLY A 111 -4.49 7.76 4.83
CA GLY A 111 -3.28 6.97 5.07
C GLY A 111 -3.52 5.47 4.87
N ILE A 112 -4.64 4.93 5.35
CA ILE A 112 -5.00 3.52 5.12
C ILE A 112 -5.25 3.25 3.62
N ILE A 113 -5.94 4.13 2.92
CA ILE A 113 -6.19 3.98 1.47
C ILE A 113 -4.88 3.95 0.69
N VAL A 114 -3.99 4.90 0.96
CA VAL A 114 -2.71 5.03 0.25
C VAL A 114 -1.80 3.83 0.57
N THR A 115 -1.69 3.45 1.84
CA THR A 115 -0.81 2.33 2.24
C THR A 115 -1.27 0.98 1.68
N HIS A 116 -2.56 0.79 1.37
CA HIS A 116 -3.04 -0.42 0.71
C HIS A 116 -2.45 -0.61 -0.70
N LYS A 117 -2.23 0.47 -1.44
CA LYS A 117 -1.61 0.42 -2.78
C LYS A 117 -0.14 0.01 -2.78
N LEU A 118 0.51 0.02 -1.62
CA LEU A 118 1.90 -0.40 -1.44
C LEU A 118 2.00 -1.81 -0.85
N VAL A 119 1.25 -2.08 0.21
CA VAL A 119 1.35 -3.33 0.98
C VAL A 119 0.86 -4.54 0.18
N GLY A 120 -0.26 -4.41 -0.52
CA GLY A 120 -0.83 -5.47 -1.35
C GLY A 120 0.15 -5.99 -2.41
N PRO A 121 0.70 -5.13 -3.28
CA PRO A 121 1.69 -5.56 -4.25
C PRO A 121 3.00 -6.04 -3.60
N ALA A 122 3.44 -5.46 -2.47
CA ALA A 122 4.65 -5.91 -1.78
C ALA A 122 4.55 -7.38 -1.33
N TYR A 123 3.41 -7.77 -0.75
CA TYR A 123 3.15 -9.16 -0.39
C TYR A 123 3.22 -10.09 -1.61
N LYS A 124 2.62 -9.67 -2.74
CA LYS A 124 2.66 -10.45 -3.98
C LYS A 124 4.07 -10.54 -4.56
N MET A 125 4.86 -9.47 -4.50
CA MET A 125 6.27 -9.47 -4.89
C MET A 125 7.06 -10.49 -4.08
N ARG A 126 6.88 -10.54 -2.76
CA ARG A 126 7.54 -11.54 -1.91
C ARG A 126 7.19 -12.97 -2.34
N LEU A 127 5.93 -13.24 -2.67
CA LEU A 127 5.50 -14.55 -3.14
C LEU A 127 6.20 -14.92 -4.46
N LEU A 128 6.27 -13.99 -5.42
CA LEU A 128 6.94 -14.23 -6.71
C LEU A 128 8.45 -14.40 -6.56
N LEU A 129 9.09 -13.62 -5.68
CA LEU A 129 10.50 -13.76 -5.35
C LEU A 129 10.81 -15.16 -4.79
N ASN A 130 9.96 -15.66 -3.88
CA ASN A 130 10.13 -17.01 -3.35
C ASN A 130 9.93 -18.09 -4.43
N GLN A 131 9.01 -17.89 -5.39
CA GLN A 131 8.87 -18.84 -6.51
C GLN A 131 10.14 -18.93 -7.34
N VAL A 132 10.77 -17.80 -7.64
CA VAL A 132 12.05 -17.74 -8.36
C VAL A 132 13.17 -18.36 -7.51
N ALA A 133 13.18 -18.11 -6.19
CA ALA A 133 14.12 -18.75 -5.27
C ALA A 133 13.96 -20.29 -5.21
N ASP A 134 12.74 -20.79 -5.37
CA ASP A 134 12.44 -22.22 -5.52
C ASP A 134 12.81 -22.77 -6.92
N GLY A 135 13.41 -21.96 -7.80
CA GLY A 135 13.84 -22.34 -9.13
C GLY A 135 12.75 -22.27 -10.20
N LYS A 136 11.60 -21.64 -9.94
CA LYS A 136 10.53 -21.48 -10.94
C LYS A 136 10.72 -20.17 -11.68
N LEU A 137 11.14 -20.23 -12.95
CA LEU A 137 11.43 -19.03 -13.76
C LEU A 137 10.24 -18.54 -14.57
N LYS A 138 9.07 -19.17 -14.43
CA LYS A 138 7.84 -18.72 -15.06
C LYS A 138 6.98 -17.92 -14.09
N LEU A 139 6.94 -16.61 -14.28
CA LEU A 139 6.13 -15.73 -13.46
C LEU A 139 4.63 -15.92 -13.72
N GLN A 140 3.93 -16.47 -12.73
CA GLN A 140 2.48 -16.60 -12.77
C GLN A 140 1.78 -15.34 -12.23
N GLY A 141 1.52 -14.40 -13.13
CA GLY A 141 0.66 -13.25 -12.90
C GLY A 141 1.38 -11.90 -12.78
N ARG A 142 0.61 -10.82 -12.69
CA ARG A 142 1.10 -9.42 -12.66
C ARG A 142 0.55 -8.64 -11.47
N LEU A 143 1.19 -7.53 -11.11
CA LEU A 143 0.63 -6.56 -10.16
C LEU A 143 -0.61 -5.87 -10.74
N ARG A 144 -1.49 -5.33 -9.88
CA ARG A 144 -2.74 -4.68 -10.34
C ARG A 144 -2.44 -3.29 -10.87
N LYS A 145 -3.13 -2.89 -11.95
CA LYS A 145 -2.99 -1.53 -12.51
C LYS A 145 -3.25 -0.47 -11.41
N GLY A 146 -2.30 0.45 -11.22
CA GLY A 146 -2.37 1.51 -10.21
C GLY A 146 -1.78 1.17 -8.84
N ASP A 147 -1.15 0.00 -8.69
CA ASP A 147 -0.26 -0.33 -7.57
C ASP A 147 1.08 0.45 -7.69
N GLU A 148 1.67 0.86 -6.57
CA GLU A 148 2.89 1.70 -6.57
C GLU A 148 4.15 0.93 -7.00
N LEU A 149 4.15 -0.40 -6.87
CA LEU A 149 5.32 -1.24 -7.16
C LEU A 149 5.39 -1.75 -8.61
N GLN A 150 4.68 -1.12 -9.55
CA GLN A 150 4.63 -1.58 -10.94
C GLN A 150 6.01 -1.54 -11.61
N GLU A 151 6.73 -0.43 -11.48
CA GLU A 151 8.08 -0.30 -12.05
C GLU A 151 9.07 -1.33 -11.47
N LEU A 152 8.98 -1.56 -10.15
CA LEU A 152 9.76 -2.61 -9.49
C LEU A 152 9.41 -4.01 -10.03
N PHE A 153 8.12 -4.28 -10.27
CA PHE A 153 7.68 -5.54 -10.85
C PHE A 153 8.15 -5.71 -12.28
N GLU A 154 8.16 -4.66 -13.10
CA GLU A 154 8.68 -4.70 -14.46
C GLU A 154 10.18 -5.00 -14.48
N ALA A 155 10.96 -4.32 -13.65
CA ALA A 155 12.39 -4.61 -13.51
C ALA A 155 12.64 -6.05 -13.04
N PHE A 156 11.87 -6.52 -12.06
CA PHE A 156 11.92 -7.91 -11.58
C PHE A 156 11.53 -8.91 -12.68
N ALA A 157 10.48 -8.62 -13.46
CA ALA A 157 10.04 -9.50 -14.54
C ALA A 157 11.11 -9.61 -15.64
N ASN A 158 11.76 -8.51 -16.00
CA ASN A 158 12.86 -8.51 -16.97
C ASN A 158 14.07 -9.31 -16.46
N MET A 159 14.38 -9.21 -15.16
CA MET A 159 15.42 -10.02 -14.54
C MET A 159 15.10 -11.52 -14.63
N VAL A 160 13.88 -11.92 -14.29
CA VAL A 160 13.46 -13.33 -14.35
C VAL A 160 13.44 -13.84 -15.78
N GLU A 161 13.00 -13.03 -16.74
CA GLU A 161 13.06 -13.40 -18.16
C GLU A 161 14.51 -13.59 -18.62
N SER A 162 15.44 -12.73 -18.20
CA SER A 162 16.87 -12.89 -18.52
C SER A 162 17.45 -14.18 -17.95
N LEU A 163 17.06 -14.58 -16.73
CA LEU A 163 17.44 -15.86 -16.13
C LEU A 163 16.85 -17.04 -16.90
N ARG A 164 15.59 -16.93 -17.31
CA ARG A 164 14.87 -17.95 -18.09
C ARG A 164 15.54 -18.16 -19.45
N GLU A 165 15.89 -17.08 -20.14
CA GLU A 165 16.63 -17.14 -21.39
C GLU A 165 18.04 -17.74 -21.24
N ALA A 166 18.75 -17.38 -20.16
CA ALA A 166 20.06 -17.96 -19.87
C ALA A 166 19.98 -19.48 -19.64
N GLN A 167 19.05 -19.93 -18.79
CA GLN A 167 18.85 -21.35 -18.53
C GLN A 167 18.39 -22.11 -19.78
N ALA A 168 17.54 -21.50 -20.63
CA ALA A 168 17.13 -22.09 -21.89
C ALA A 168 18.30 -22.30 -22.85
N ARG A 169 19.26 -21.35 -22.91
CA ARG A 169 20.49 -21.51 -23.70
C ARG A 169 21.36 -22.65 -23.16
N GLU A 170 21.57 -22.70 -21.84
CA GLU A 170 22.36 -23.77 -21.21
C GLU A 170 21.76 -25.16 -21.44
N VAL A 171 20.42 -25.28 -21.36
CA VAL A 171 19.72 -26.53 -21.67
C VAL A 171 19.93 -26.95 -23.13
N ALA A 172 19.85 -26.02 -24.08
CA ALA A 172 20.08 -26.30 -25.49
C ALA A 172 21.53 -26.72 -25.79
N GLU A 173 22.52 -26.07 -25.15
CA GLU A 173 23.92 -26.47 -25.23
C GLU A 173 24.15 -27.87 -24.65
N LEU A 174 23.50 -28.19 -23.53
CA LEU A 174 23.59 -29.50 -22.90
C LEU A 174 22.96 -30.61 -23.76
N ASP A 175 21.84 -30.32 -24.43
CA ASP A 175 21.23 -31.23 -25.39
C ASP A 175 22.16 -31.54 -26.58
N ALA A 176 22.85 -30.52 -27.12
CA ALA A 176 23.83 -30.71 -28.18
C ALA A 176 25.04 -31.55 -27.71
N ALA A 177 25.55 -31.29 -26.50
CA ALA A 177 26.65 -32.04 -25.91
C ALA A 177 26.29 -33.51 -25.65
N LEU A 178 25.07 -33.77 -25.15
CA LEU A 178 24.54 -35.12 -24.95
C LEU A 178 24.42 -35.89 -26.27
N ALA A 179 23.98 -35.25 -27.35
CA ALA A 179 23.90 -35.87 -28.68
C ALA A 179 25.29 -36.29 -29.18
N HIS A 180 26.28 -35.41 -29.10
CA HIS A 180 27.66 -35.71 -29.49
C HIS A 180 28.32 -36.79 -28.61
N ALA A 181 28.07 -36.77 -27.29
CA ALA A 181 28.58 -37.78 -26.37
C ALA A 181 28.01 -39.18 -26.67
N LYS A 182 26.75 -39.25 -27.10
CA LYS A 182 26.12 -40.49 -27.56
C LYS A 182 26.78 -41.04 -28.83
N GLU A 183 27.15 -40.17 -29.77
CA GLU A 183 27.83 -40.56 -31.01
C GLU A 183 29.26 -41.07 -30.77
N THR A 184 29.95 -40.51 -29.77
CA THR A 184 31.33 -40.88 -29.42
C THR A 184 31.43 -42.10 -28.49
N GLY A 185 30.30 -42.72 -28.15
CA GLY A 185 30.26 -44.01 -27.45
C GLY A 185 30.43 -43.91 -25.93
N VAL A 186 30.07 -42.77 -25.32
CA VAL A 186 30.02 -42.64 -23.86
C VAL A 186 29.00 -43.62 -23.27
N SER A 187 29.31 -44.16 -22.09
CA SER A 187 28.46 -45.08 -21.34
C SER A 187 27.03 -44.54 -21.15
N GLU A 188 26.02 -45.38 -21.41
CA GLU A 188 24.61 -44.99 -21.21
C GLU A 188 24.29 -44.58 -19.77
N ALA A 189 24.99 -45.16 -18.79
CA ALA A 189 24.80 -44.80 -17.38
C ALA A 189 25.21 -43.35 -17.10
N ASP A 190 26.30 -42.89 -17.70
CA ASP A 190 26.81 -41.52 -17.52
C ASP A 190 25.94 -40.52 -18.30
N LEU A 191 25.51 -40.86 -19.51
CA LEU A 191 24.57 -40.05 -20.30
C LEU A 191 23.24 -39.85 -19.57
N LYS A 192 22.73 -40.90 -18.91
CA LYS A 192 21.49 -40.82 -18.14
C LYS A 192 21.59 -39.85 -16.96
N ALA A 193 22.70 -39.88 -16.21
CA ALA A 193 22.91 -38.97 -15.09
C ALA A 193 22.92 -37.50 -15.53
N ILE A 194 23.50 -37.19 -16.70
CA ILE A 194 23.52 -35.84 -17.28
C ILE A 194 22.12 -35.46 -17.81
N GLN A 195 21.40 -36.38 -18.44
CA GLN A 195 20.01 -36.16 -18.87
C GLN A 195 19.10 -35.80 -17.69
N GLU A 196 19.25 -36.46 -16.54
CA GLU A 196 18.48 -36.14 -15.34
C GLU A 196 18.74 -34.71 -14.83
N VAL A 197 19.98 -34.19 -14.96
CA VAL A 197 20.29 -32.79 -14.65
C VAL A 197 19.61 -31.86 -15.64
N ARG A 198 19.71 -32.17 -16.95
CA ARG A 198 19.07 -31.39 -18.01
C ARG A 198 17.57 -31.31 -17.82
N ASP A 199 16.92 -32.42 -17.50
CA ASP A 199 15.47 -32.49 -17.29
C ASP A 199 15.02 -31.63 -16.10
N ARG A 200 15.80 -31.60 -15.01
CA ARG A 200 15.55 -30.70 -13.87
C ARG A 200 15.71 -29.23 -14.25
N MET A 201 16.74 -28.89 -15.04
CA MET A 201 16.94 -27.53 -15.54
C MET A 201 15.80 -27.11 -16.47
N ASN A 202 15.31 -28.02 -17.31
CA ASN A 202 14.20 -27.73 -18.21
C ASN A 202 12.88 -27.55 -17.44
N ALA A 203 12.64 -28.34 -16.39
CA ALA A 203 11.45 -28.22 -15.54
C ALA A 203 11.33 -26.86 -14.83
N ALA A 204 12.43 -26.14 -14.63
CA ALA A 204 12.44 -24.77 -14.07
C ALA A 204 11.85 -23.72 -15.03
N LEU A 205 11.80 -24.02 -16.33
CA LEU A 205 11.30 -23.13 -17.39
C LEU A 205 9.76 -23.19 -17.55
N ASP A 206 9.12 -24.23 -16.99
CA ASP A 206 7.69 -24.57 -17.13
C ASP A 206 6.76 -23.96 -16.06
#